data_AF-A0A8D9BG76-F1
#
_entry.id   AF-A0A8D9BG76-F1
#
_cell.length_a   1.000
_cell.length_b   1.000
_cell.length_c   1.000
_cell.angle_alpha   90.00
_cell.angle_beta   90.00
_cell.angle_gamma   90.00
#
_symmetry.space_group_name_H-M   'P 1'
#
loop_
_entity.id
_entity.type
_entity.pdbx_description
1 polymer ?
#
loop_
_entity_poly.entity_id
_entity_poly.type
_entity_poly.pdbx_seq_one_letter_code
_entity_poly.pdbx_strand_id
1 'polypeptide(L)'
;MTPVYVFGENFGKTPKYIIRRKYQLEQYQQKAEKPDEQPLPFLPISAQERLEILQGLKNYWSEVEREFRSLPLKIDTEPLKKRKSALEAKFKSLEKDIELLERHENIYVMKE
;
A
#
# COMPACT_ATOMS: atom_id res chain seq x y z
N MET A 1 45.18 -52.30 -21.12
CA MET A 1 44.53 -52.12 -19.81
C MET A 1 43.03 -52.12 -20.02
N THR A 2 42.32 -53.11 -19.48
CA THR A 2 40.85 -53.11 -19.47
C THR A 2 40.36 -52.31 -18.25
N PRO A 3 39.37 -51.42 -18.40
CA PRO A 3 38.86 -50.66 -17.27
C PRO A 3 38.24 -51.64 -16.26
N VAL A 4 38.76 -51.67 -15.04
CA VAL A 4 38.36 -52.63 -13.98
C VAL A 4 36.97 -52.30 -13.41
N TYR A 5 36.50 -51.06 -13.57
CA TYR A 5 35.34 -50.53 -12.87
C TYR A 5 33.99 -50.62 -13.62
N VAL A 6 33.97 -51.19 -14.84
CA VAL A 6 32.76 -51.30 -15.69
C VAL A 6 31.78 -52.37 -15.20
N PHE A 7 32.25 -53.36 -14.46
CA PHE A 7 31.43 -54.48 -13.97
C PHE A 7 30.98 -54.31 -12.51
N GLY A 8 31.25 -53.16 -11.89
CA GLY A 8 30.82 -52.88 -10.53
C GLY A 8 29.30 -52.77 -10.42
N GLU A 9 28.73 -53.23 -9.30
CA GLU A 9 27.26 -53.24 -9.09
C GLU A 9 26.60 -51.86 -9.19
N ASN A 10 27.37 -50.79 -9.00
CA ASN A 10 26.92 -49.40 -9.06
C ASN A 10 27.29 -48.69 -10.37
N PHE A 11 27.92 -49.40 -11.31
CA PHE A 11 28.27 -48.84 -12.61
C PHE A 11 27.01 -48.49 -13.39
N GLY A 12 26.91 -47.26 -13.89
CA GLY A 12 25.70 -46.74 -14.55
C GLY A 12 24.53 -46.43 -13.62
N LYS A 13 24.62 -46.70 -12.31
CA LYS A 13 23.57 -46.32 -11.33
C LYS A 13 23.81 -44.93 -10.80
N THR A 14 22.74 -44.14 -10.68
CA THR A 14 22.84 -42.81 -10.07
C THR A 14 23.10 -42.97 -8.57
N PRO A 15 24.17 -42.37 -8.02
CA PRO A 15 24.47 -42.45 -6.59
C PRO A 15 23.33 -41.88 -5.74
N LYS A 16 23.05 -42.52 -4.59
CA LYS A 16 21.97 -42.13 -3.67
C LYS A 16 22.00 -40.66 -3.25
N TYR A 17 23.20 -40.08 -3.10
CA TYR A 17 23.36 -38.68 -2.72
C TYR A 17 22.89 -37.70 -3.81
N ILE A 18 23.04 -38.05 -5.09
CA ILE A 18 22.57 -37.22 -6.21
C ILE A 18 21.04 -37.14 -6.19
N ILE A 19 20.37 -38.28 -5.98
CA ILE A 19 18.90 -38.37 -5.87
C ILE A 19 18.41 -37.53 -4.70
N ARG A 20 19.03 -37.69 -3.52
CA ARG A 20 18.71 -36.90 -2.32
C ARG A 20 18.86 -35.40 -2.57
N ARG A 21 19.94 -34.99 -3.24
CA ARG A 21 20.21 -33.58 -3.54
C ARG A 21 19.19 -33.00 -4.53
N LYS A 22 18.78 -33.78 -5.53
CA LYS A 22 17.74 -33.39 -6.49
C LYS A 22 16.40 -33.13 -5.80
N TYR A 23 15.99 -34.06 -4.94
CA TYR A 23 14.77 -33.93 -4.14
C TYR A 23 14.82 -32.69 -3.23
N GLN A 24 15.95 -32.46 -2.55
CA GLN A 24 16.12 -31.25 -1.73
C GLN A 24 15.99 -29.98 -2.56
N LEU A 25 16.58 -29.95 -3.75
CA LEU A 25 16.54 -28.78 -4.64
C LEU A 25 15.10 -28.48 -5.10
N GLU A 26 14.33 -29.49 -5.45
CA GLU A 26 12.90 -29.37 -5.81
C GLU A 26 12.07 -28.83 -4.63
N GLN A 27 12.34 -29.31 -3.40
CA GLN A 27 11.67 -28.80 -2.20
C GLN A 27 12.03 -27.34 -1.89
N TYR A 28 13.29 -26.94 -2.11
CA TYR A 28 13.70 -25.54 -1.97
C TYR A 28 13.05 -24.65 -3.03
N GLN A 29 12.95 -25.10 -4.29
CA GLN A 29 12.27 -24.37 -5.35
C GLN A 29 10.79 -24.18 -5.04
N GLN A 30 10.08 -25.24 -4.62
CA GLN A 30 8.67 -25.14 -4.24
C GLN A 30 8.43 -24.24 -3.02
N LYS A 31 9.38 -24.16 -2.07
CA LYS A 31 9.29 -23.24 -0.94
C LYS A 31 9.60 -21.80 -1.32
N ALA A 32 10.51 -21.57 -2.26
CA ALA A 32 10.84 -20.24 -2.74
C ALA A 32 9.75 -19.66 -3.66
N GLU A 33 9.08 -20.51 -4.44
CA GLU A 33 7.94 -20.12 -5.29
C GLU A 33 6.66 -19.86 -4.50
N LYS A 34 6.56 -20.37 -3.26
CA LYS A 34 5.51 -19.96 -2.34
C LYS A 34 6.01 -18.70 -1.63
N PRO A 35 5.64 -17.49 -2.08
CA PRO A 35 5.89 -16.31 -1.27
C PRO A 35 5.28 -16.57 0.10
N ASP A 36 5.99 -16.19 1.17
CA ASP A 36 5.39 -16.12 2.49
C ASP A 36 4.16 -15.22 2.36
N GLU A 37 2.96 -15.81 2.30
CA GLU A 37 1.67 -15.11 2.36
C GLU A 37 1.49 -14.56 3.79
N GLN A 38 2.42 -13.73 4.22
CA GLN A 38 2.12 -12.80 5.29
C GLN A 38 1.18 -11.77 4.65
N PRO A 39 -0.08 -11.69 5.10
CA PRO A 39 -0.98 -10.66 4.60
C PRO A 39 -0.29 -9.32 4.85
N LEU A 40 0.00 -8.60 3.78
CA LEU A 40 0.53 -7.24 3.89
C LEU A 40 -0.44 -6.46 4.78
N PRO A 41 0.05 -5.71 5.79
CA PRO A 41 -0.83 -5.01 6.73
C PRO A 41 -1.64 -3.88 6.08
N PHE A 42 -1.43 -3.65 4.77
CA PHE A 42 -2.05 -2.58 4.00
C PHE A 42 -3.04 -3.15 3.00
N LEU A 43 -4.30 -2.73 3.12
CA LEU A 43 -5.34 -3.06 2.15
C LEU A 43 -5.52 -1.89 1.17
N PRO A 44 -5.63 -2.15 -0.14
CA PRO A 44 -6.00 -1.13 -1.10
C PRO A 44 -7.43 -0.66 -0.82
N ILE A 45 -7.67 0.64 -0.93
CA ILE A 45 -9.02 1.19 -0.84
C ILE A 45 -9.81 0.85 -2.10
N SER A 46 -11.09 0.50 -1.96
CA SER A 46 -11.94 0.30 -3.11
C SER A 46 -12.30 1.63 -3.79
N ALA A 47 -12.66 1.58 -5.07
CA ALA A 47 -13.09 2.77 -5.80
C ALA A 47 -14.36 3.42 -5.19
N GLN A 48 -15.23 2.62 -4.57
CA GLN A 48 -16.43 3.09 -3.89
C GLN A 48 -16.09 3.87 -2.62
N GLU A 49 -15.26 3.29 -1.74
CA GLU A 49 -14.80 3.96 -0.51
C GLU A 49 -14.05 5.26 -0.85
N ARG A 50 -13.23 5.26 -1.92
CA ARG A 50 -12.57 6.48 -2.40
C ARG A 50 -13.59 7.57 -2.78
N LEU A 51 -14.65 7.21 -3.50
CA LEU A 51 -15.70 8.17 -3.88
C LEU A 51 -16.45 8.70 -2.66
N GLU A 52 -16.75 7.85 -1.68
CA GLU A 52 -17.40 8.25 -0.43
C GLU A 52 -16.54 9.25 0.36
N ILE A 53 -15.24 8.98 0.49
CA ILE A 53 -14.29 9.90 1.14
C ILE A 53 -14.26 11.24 0.41
N LEU A 54 -14.17 11.22 -0.93
CA LEU A 54 -14.10 12.42 -1.75
C LEU A 54 -15.39 13.25 -1.66
N GLN A 55 -16.55 12.58 -1.61
CA GLN A 55 -17.83 13.24 -1.34
C GLN A 55 -17.87 13.86 0.06
N GLY A 56 -17.39 13.14 1.08
CA GLY A 56 -17.25 13.65 2.44
C GLY A 56 -16.40 14.92 2.51
N LEU A 57 -15.24 14.93 1.85
CA LEU A 57 -14.36 16.09 1.77
C LEU A 57 -15.03 17.29 1.08
N LYS A 58 -15.76 17.06 -0.02
CA LYS A 58 -16.52 18.12 -0.72
C LYS A 58 -17.66 18.70 0.13
N ASN A 59 -18.34 17.85 0.89
CA ASN A 59 -19.37 18.29 1.82
C ASN A 59 -18.76 19.18 2.92
N TYR A 60 -17.67 18.73 3.53
CA TYR A 60 -16.96 19.51 4.54
C TYR A 60 -16.40 20.83 3.98
N TRP A 61 -15.88 20.83 2.75
CA TRP A 61 -15.48 22.06 2.06
C TRP A 61 -16.62 23.08 1.99
N SER A 62 -17.82 22.62 1.63
CA SER A 62 -19.01 23.47 1.53
C SER A 62 -19.42 24.06 2.89
N GLU A 63 -19.22 23.31 3.98
CA GLU A 63 -19.47 23.80 5.34
C GLU A 63 -18.46 24.88 5.74
N VAL A 64 -17.17 24.65 5.49
CA VAL A 64 -16.10 25.63 5.76
C VAL A 64 -16.31 26.89 4.92
N GLU A 65 -16.75 26.75 3.67
CA GLU A 65 -17.11 27.88 2.81
C GLU A 65 -18.31 28.67 3.36
N ARG A 66 -19.34 27.99 3.83
CA ARG A 66 -20.48 28.65 4.48
C ARG A 66 -20.03 29.46 5.70
N GLU A 67 -19.17 28.89 6.55
CA GLU A 67 -18.59 29.60 7.69
C GLU A 67 -17.74 30.80 7.26
N PHE A 68 -16.89 30.63 6.24
CA PHE A 68 -16.08 31.72 5.71
C PHE A 68 -16.93 32.85 5.14
N ARG A 69 -18.00 32.52 4.40
CA ARG A 69 -18.93 33.51 3.83
C ARG A 69 -19.75 34.22 4.90
N SER A 70 -20.00 33.58 6.04
CA SER A 70 -20.66 34.19 7.19
C SER A 70 -19.79 35.21 7.94
N LEU A 71 -18.49 35.31 7.63
CA LEU A 71 -17.63 36.30 8.25
C LEU A 71 -18.07 37.73 7.86
N PRO A 72 -17.95 38.69 8.78
CA PRO A 72 -18.26 40.08 8.46
C PRO A 72 -17.27 40.65 7.43
N LEU A 73 -17.75 41.57 6.59
CA LEU A 73 -16.94 42.22 5.55
C LEU A 73 -15.72 42.97 6.12
N LYS A 74 -15.85 43.50 7.34
CA LYS A 74 -14.77 44.17 8.07
C LYS A 74 -14.17 43.23 9.11
N ILE A 75 -12.87 42.95 8.97
CA ILE A 75 -12.10 42.02 9.81
C ILE A 75 -10.96 42.80 10.49
N ASP A 76 -11.33 43.86 11.20
CA ASP A 76 -10.34 44.77 11.80
C ASP A 76 -9.81 44.25 13.13
N THR A 77 -10.63 43.51 13.88
CA THR A 77 -10.28 43.00 15.21
C THR A 77 -9.42 41.73 15.13
N GLU A 78 -8.46 41.60 16.04
CA GLU A 78 -7.59 40.43 16.16
C GLU A 78 -8.33 39.08 16.23
N PRO A 79 -9.44 38.91 17.00
CA PRO A 79 -10.16 37.63 17.02
C PRO A 79 -10.77 37.28 15.66
N LEU A 80 -11.26 38.27 14.90
CA LEU A 80 -11.80 38.03 13.55
C LEU A 80 -10.69 37.62 12.58
N LYS A 81 -9.51 38.24 12.66
CA LYS A 81 -8.34 37.86 11.86
C LYS A 81 -7.88 36.44 12.16
N LYS A 82 -7.82 36.06 13.44
CA LYS A 82 -7.49 34.69 13.86
C LYS A 82 -8.50 33.69 13.33
N ARG A 83 -9.80 34.00 13.40
CA ARG A 83 -10.86 33.13 12.90
C ARG A 83 -10.77 32.94 11.38
N LYS A 84 -10.51 34.01 10.63
CA LYS A 84 -10.25 33.94 9.18
C LYS A 84 -9.04 33.06 8.87
N SER A 85 -7.90 33.31 9.52
CA SER A 85 -6.67 32.54 9.31
C SER A 85 -6.85 31.04 9.63
N ALA A 86 -7.63 30.71 10.67
CA ALA A 86 -7.96 29.33 10.99
C ALA A 86 -8.80 28.65 9.89
N LEU A 87 -9.75 29.37 9.27
CA LEU A 87 -10.53 28.85 8.15
C LEU A 87 -9.68 28.67 6.89
N GLU A 88 -8.78 29.61 6.60
CA GLU A 88 -7.81 29.49 5.49
C GLU A 88 -6.87 28.29 5.67
N ALA A 89 -6.40 28.04 6.90
CA ALA A 89 -5.60 26.87 7.20
C ALA A 89 -6.37 25.56 6.96
N LYS A 90 -7.67 25.52 7.31
CA LYS A 90 -8.54 24.37 7.00
C LYS A 90 -8.68 24.16 5.50
N PHE A 91 -8.92 25.22 4.72
CA PHE A 91 -8.98 25.12 3.25
C PHE A 91 -7.70 24.53 2.66
N LYS A 92 -6.54 25.01 3.12
CA LYS A 92 -5.25 24.50 2.65
C LYS A 92 -5.05 23.02 2.97
N SER A 93 -5.54 22.55 4.12
CA SER A 93 -5.53 21.12 4.44
C SER A 93 -6.40 20.33 3.46
N LEU A 94 -7.66 20.77 3.26
CA LEU A 94 -8.60 20.07 2.38
C LEU A 94 -8.14 20.04 0.93
N GLU A 95 -7.55 21.13 0.43
CA GLU A 95 -6.98 21.17 -0.91
C GLU A 95 -5.88 20.12 -1.07
N LYS A 96 -4.98 20.02 -0.09
CA LYS A 96 -3.91 19.00 -0.07
C LYS A 96 -4.47 17.58 0.01
N ASP A 97 -5.51 17.37 0.82
CA ASP A 97 -6.13 16.04 1.00
C ASP A 97 -6.84 15.60 -0.29
N ILE A 98 -7.55 16.51 -0.96
CA ILE A 98 -8.20 16.27 -2.26
C ILE A 98 -7.14 16.02 -3.34
N GLU A 99 -6.09 16.84 -3.42
CA GLU A 99 -5.00 16.67 -4.38
C GLU A 99 -4.33 15.29 -4.23
N LEU A 100 -4.07 14.86 -2.99
CA LEU A 100 -3.50 13.55 -2.71
C LEU A 100 -4.41 12.43 -3.23
N LEU A 101 -5.71 12.52 -2.98
CA LEU A 101 -6.70 11.54 -3.44
C LEU A 101 -6.87 11.53 -4.97
N GLU A 102 -6.77 12.67 -5.63
CA GLU A 102 -6.92 12.79 -7.08
C GLU A 102 -5.66 12.35 -7.84
N ARG A 103 -4.48 12.69 -7.32
CA ARG A 103 -3.19 12.35 -7.94
C ARG A 103 -2.85 10.87 -7.82
N HIS A 104 -3.27 10.21 -6.75
CA HIS A 104 -2.96 8.81 -6.48
C HIS A 104 -4.20 7.93 -6.67
N GLU A 105 -4.17 7.08 -7.70
CA GLU A 105 -5.26 6.12 -8.00
C GLU A 105 -5.28 4.94 -7.02
N ASN A 106 -4.10 4.46 -6.62
CA ASN A 106 -3.93 3.33 -5.70
C ASN A 106 -3.48 3.81 -4.33
N ILE A 107 -4.40 3.83 -3.37
CA ILE A 107 -4.13 4.21 -1.97
C ILE A 107 -4.28 2.97 -1.11
N TYR A 108 -3.28 2.73 -0.25
CA TYR A 108 -3.27 1.62 0.68
C TYR A 108 -3.40 2.14 2.11
N VAL A 109 -4.31 1.55 2.87
CA VAL A 109 -4.58 1.91 4.26
C VAL A 109 -4.24 0.73 5.15
N MET A 110 -3.53 1.01 6.24
CA MET A 110 -3.31 0.03 7.29
C MET A 110 -4.60 -0.11 8.08
N LYS A 111 -5.15 -1.32 8.13
CA LYS A 111 -6.34 -1.60 8.94
C LYS A 111 -5.87 -2.13 10.29
N GLU A 112 -6.10 -1.36 11.34
CA GLU A 112 -5.93 -1.79 12.74
C GLU A 112 -7.03 -2.78 13.16
#